data_AF-A0A5N5KG61-F1
#
_entry.id   AF-A0A5N5KG61-F1
#
_cell.length_a   1.000
_cell.length_b   1.000
_cell.length_c   1.000
_cell.angle_alpha   90.00
_cell.angle_beta   90.00
_cell.angle_gamma   90.00
#
_symmetry.space_group_name_H-M   'P 1'
#
loop_
_entity.id
_entity.type
_entity.pdbx_description
1 polymer ?
#
loop_
_entity_poly.entity_id
_entity_poly.type
_entity_poly.pdbx_seq_one_letter_code
_entity_poly.pdbx_strand_id
1 'polypeptide(L)'
;METMNCFLHVLTFISIFFPPAQSIHFKFPAVFNFGDSNSDTGNLVGAGIEFIRPPYGEIHFQIPSGRYCDGRLVIDFLSKSLPLSLKSFLPSSFPALDAMDLPFLNAYLDSVGVPNFRKGCNFAAAGSTILPATVTSVSPFSFGVQVNQFLRFKARVLELLARGMCMAHSHSIFASIPNILVEFETGIKKLYDQGGRNFWIHNTGPLGCLAQNVARFGTDPSKLDELGCLSGHNQAAKLLNLQLHALTKKLQGQYADSNITYVDIYTIKSNLIANYSRYG
;
A
#
# COMPACT_ATOMS: atom_id res chain seq x y z
N MET A 1 -39.50 -18.92 -38.41
CA MET A 1 -39.52 -19.48 -37.03
C MET A 1 -38.21 -20.20 -36.72
N GLU A 2 -37.73 -21.10 -37.60
CA GLU A 2 -36.48 -21.87 -37.40
C GLU A 2 -35.22 -21.02 -37.21
N THR A 3 -35.08 -19.91 -37.94
CA THR A 3 -33.96 -18.97 -37.81
C THR A 3 -33.81 -18.36 -36.41
N MET A 4 -34.91 -18.21 -35.67
CA MET A 4 -34.92 -17.64 -34.32
C MET A 4 -34.38 -18.63 -33.28
N ASN A 5 -34.67 -19.93 -33.44
CA ASN A 5 -34.14 -20.97 -32.55
C ASN A 5 -32.62 -21.14 -32.72
N CYS A 6 -32.10 -21.01 -33.95
CA CYS A 6 -30.67 -21.11 -34.20
C CYS A 6 -29.89 -20.00 -33.46
N PHE A 7 -30.38 -18.75 -33.50
CA PHE A 7 -29.82 -17.63 -32.73
C PHE A 7 -29.85 -17.88 -31.21
N LEU A 8 -30.95 -18.45 -30.69
CA LEU A 8 -31.09 -18.74 -29.26
C LEU A 8 -30.10 -19.83 -28.79
N HIS A 9 -29.86 -20.84 -29.63
CA HIS A 9 -28.86 -21.88 -29.37
C HIS A 9 -27.42 -21.36 -29.44
N VAL A 10 -27.10 -20.47 -30.39
CA VAL A 10 -25.77 -19.83 -30.46
C VAL A 10 -25.51 -18.96 -29.22
N LEU A 11 -26.49 -18.16 -28.79
CA LEU A 11 -26.37 -17.34 -27.58
C LEU A 11 -26.19 -18.18 -26.30
N THR A 12 -26.95 -19.27 -26.15
CA THR A 12 -26.79 -20.17 -24.99
C THR A 12 -25.46 -20.92 -24.99
N PHE A 13 -24.95 -21.33 -26.17
CA PHE A 13 -23.60 -21.88 -26.27
C PHE A 13 -22.51 -20.87 -25.86
N ILE A 14 -22.59 -19.62 -26.31
CA ILE A 14 -21.61 -18.57 -25.92
C ILE A 14 -21.58 -18.40 -24.39
N SER A 15 -22.74 -18.39 -23.71
CA SER A 15 -22.80 -18.29 -22.24
C SER A 15 -22.27 -19.51 -21.48
N ILE A 16 -22.06 -20.66 -22.13
CA ILE A 16 -21.48 -21.87 -21.50
C ILE A 16 -19.94 -21.87 -21.63
N PHE A 17 -19.39 -21.28 -22.70
CA PHE A 17 -17.95 -21.26 -22.95
C PHE A 17 -17.19 -20.08 -22.32
N PHE A 18 -17.89 -19.02 -21.91
CA PHE A 18 -17.29 -17.98 -21.07
C PHE A 18 -17.51 -18.32 -19.59
N PRO A 19 -16.45 -18.62 -18.79
CA PRO A 19 -16.61 -18.67 -17.35
C PRO A 19 -17.12 -17.32 -16.85
N PRO A 20 -18.00 -17.27 -15.83
CA PRO A 20 -18.48 -16.02 -15.29
C PRO A 20 -17.28 -15.19 -14.83
N ALA A 21 -17.08 -14.02 -15.45
CA ALA A 21 -16.07 -13.07 -15.04
C ALA A 21 -16.46 -12.53 -13.66
N GLN A 22 -15.97 -13.19 -12.61
CA GLN A 22 -16.21 -12.83 -11.23
C GLN A 22 -15.54 -11.48 -10.96
N SER A 23 -16.27 -10.38 -11.16
CA SER A 23 -15.79 -9.05 -10.79
C SER A 23 -15.49 -9.06 -9.29
N ILE A 24 -14.21 -8.90 -8.92
CA ILE A 24 -13.81 -8.81 -7.51
C ILE A 24 -14.21 -7.42 -7.03
N HIS A 25 -15.43 -7.33 -6.51
CA HIS A 25 -15.99 -6.06 -6.04
C HIS A 25 -15.44 -5.77 -4.63
N PHE A 26 -14.34 -5.01 -4.53
CA PHE A 26 -13.70 -4.66 -3.26
C PHE A 26 -14.51 -3.62 -2.45
N LYS A 27 -15.72 -3.98 -2.02
CA LYS A 27 -16.62 -3.14 -1.23
C LYS A 27 -16.22 -3.10 0.24
N PHE A 28 -15.15 -2.36 0.56
CA PHE A 28 -14.74 -2.12 1.94
C PHE A 28 -15.33 -0.82 2.50
N PRO A 29 -15.84 -0.80 3.75
CA PRO A 29 -16.47 0.39 4.31
C PRO A 29 -15.47 1.51 4.62
N ALA A 30 -14.22 1.14 4.96
CA ALA A 30 -13.09 2.02 5.22
C ALA A 30 -11.75 1.27 4.98
N VAL A 31 -10.67 2.00 4.72
CA VAL A 31 -9.31 1.46 4.52
C VAL A 31 -8.32 2.11 5.49
N PHE A 32 -7.44 1.32 6.10
CA PHE A 32 -6.36 1.82 6.96
C PHE A 32 -5.02 1.43 6.34
N ASN A 33 -4.20 2.43 6.01
CA ASN A 33 -2.92 2.23 5.34
C ASN A 33 -1.75 2.42 6.31
N PHE A 34 -0.72 1.60 6.14
CA PHE A 34 0.52 1.57 6.91
C PHE A 34 1.68 1.38 5.94
N GLY A 35 2.88 1.91 6.24
CA GLY A 35 4.02 1.81 5.32
C GLY A 35 5.00 2.96 5.40
N ASP A 36 5.61 3.24 4.25
CA ASP A 36 6.70 4.20 4.06
C ASP A 36 6.34 5.29 3.03
N SER A 37 7.33 5.94 2.41
CA SER A 37 7.13 7.00 1.41
C SER A 37 6.40 6.54 0.13
N ASN A 38 6.33 5.24 -0.17
CA ASN A 38 5.54 4.71 -1.28
C ASN A 38 4.01 4.90 -1.05
N SER A 39 3.58 5.10 0.20
CA SER A 39 2.16 5.25 0.55
C SER A 39 1.87 6.39 1.54
N ASP A 40 2.86 7.18 1.97
CA ASP A 40 2.67 8.38 2.81
C ASP A 40 1.96 9.52 2.04
N THR A 41 0.78 9.91 2.51
CA THR A 41 -0.03 10.99 1.92
C THR A 41 0.13 12.34 2.62
N GLY A 42 1.09 12.49 3.54
CA GLY A 42 1.44 13.75 4.19
C GLY A 42 1.78 13.68 5.67
N ASN A 43 2.02 12.52 6.28
CA ASN A 43 2.26 12.38 7.72
C ASN A 43 3.53 13.10 8.18
N LEU A 44 4.66 13.03 7.46
CA LEU A 44 5.86 13.80 7.85
C LEU A 44 5.67 15.32 7.72
N VAL A 45 4.83 15.77 6.77
CA VAL A 45 4.49 17.19 6.58
C VAL A 45 3.55 17.66 7.69
N GLY A 46 2.48 16.91 7.99
CA GLY A 46 1.56 17.21 9.10
C GLY A 46 2.22 17.13 10.49
N ALA A 47 3.28 16.32 10.63
CA ALA A 47 4.12 16.28 11.83
C ALA A 47 5.09 17.47 11.95
N GLY A 48 5.24 18.30 10.92
CA GLY A 48 6.25 19.37 10.86
C GLY A 48 7.70 18.88 10.78
N ILE A 49 7.91 17.61 10.42
CA ILE A 49 9.25 17.00 10.31
C ILE A 49 9.87 17.30 8.94
N GLU A 50 9.06 17.35 7.88
CA GLU A 50 9.54 17.53 6.51
C GLU A 50 8.73 18.60 5.76
N PHE A 51 9.40 19.32 4.85
CA PHE A 51 8.77 20.32 3.99
C PHE A 51 8.92 19.93 2.52
N ILE A 52 7.86 19.34 1.98
CA ILE A 52 7.79 18.88 0.59
C ILE A 52 7.62 20.08 -0.36
N ARG A 53 8.38 20.07 -1.46
CA ARG A 53 8.47 21.14 -2.47
C ARG A 53 8.22 20.59 -3.89
N PRO A 54 8.04 21.45 -4.91
CA PRO A 54 8.28 21.07 -6.31
C PRO A 54 9.48 20.10 -6.48
N PRO A 55 9.35 19.01 -7.25
CA PRO A 55 8.25 18.69 -8.16
C PRO A 55 7.08 17.91 -7.54
N TYR A 56 7.10 17.62 -6.23
CA TYR A 56 6.09 16.78 -5.60
C TYR A 56 4.68 17.40 -5.69
N GLY A 57 3.73 16.63 -6.20
CA GLY A 57 2.34 17.04 -6.45
C GLY A 57 2.08 17.86 -7.72
N GLU A 58 3.10 18.30 -8.48
CA GLU A 58 2.93 19.18 -9.64
C GLU A 58 1.97 18.64 -10.72
N ILE A 59 2.05 17.36 -11.09
CA ILE A 59 1.29 16.80 -12.21
C ILE A 59 -0.20 16.62 -11.87
N HIS A 60 -0.53 16.12 -10.68
CA HIS A 60 -1.94 15.83 -10.33
C HIS A 60 -2.59 16.89 -9.44
N PHE A 61 -1.86 17.41 -8.45
CA PHE A 61 -2.39 18.29 -7.43
C PHE A 61 -2.12 19.77 -7.73
N GLN A 62 -1.17 20.06 -8.63
CA GLN A 62 -0.72 21.42 -9.02
C GLN A 62 -0.11 22.24 -7.86
N ILE A 63 0.07 21.62 -6.69
CA ILE A 63 0.71 22.16 -5.48
C ILE A 63 1.42 21.01 -4.73
N PRO A 64 2.39 21.31 -3.85
CA PRO A 64 2.96 20.33 -2.91
C PRO A 64 1.89 19.57 -2.14
N SER A 65 1.80 18.27 -2.40
CA SER A 65 0.65 17.42 -2.03
C SER A 65 0.87 16.53 -0.79
N GLY A 66 1.99 16.71 -0.09
CA GLY A 66 2.43 15.85 1.01
C GLY A 66 2.94 14.46 0.58
N ARG A 67 2.92 14.14 -0.73
CA ARG A 67 3.28 12.82 -1.28
C ARG A 67 4.66 12.85 -1.90
N TYR A 68 5.39 11.73 -1.83
CA TYR A 68 6.72 11.55 -2.45
C TYR A 68 6.59 11.16 -3.93
N CYS A 69 5.68 11.83 -4.64
CA CYS A 69 5.39 11.67 -6.06
C CYS A 69 4.98 13.04 -6.63
N ASP A 70 5.31 13.31 -7.87
CA ASP A 70 4.80 14.41 -8.69
C ASP A 70 3.27 14.36 -8.89
N GLY A 71 2.65 13.21 -8.67
CA GLY A 71 1.19 13.04 -8.70
C GLY A 71 0.67 12.12 -7.60
N ARG A 72 -0.11 11.12 -8.01
CA ARG A 72 -0.82 10.18 -7.14
C ARG A 72 0.06 8.99 -6.76
N LEU A 73 -0.05 8.53 -5.52
CA LEU A 73 0.54 7.28 -5.06
C LEU A 73 -0.33 6.09 -5.45
N VAL A 74 0.23 4.86 -5.41
CA VAL A 74 -0.53 3.63 -5.69
C VAL A 74 -1.79 3.53 -4.82
N ILE A 75 -1.71 3.93 -3.55
CA ILE A 75 -2.86 3.94 -2.63
C ILE A 75 -3.97 4.93 -3.07
N ASP A 76 -3.63 6.03 -3.74
CA ASP A 76 -4.61 6.99 -4.27
C ASP A 76 -5.39 6.40 -5.46
N PHE A 77 -4.73 5.60 -6.32
CA PHE A 77 -5.38 4.87 -7.42
C PHE A 77 -6.24 3.69 -6.93
N LEU A 78 -5.81 3.01 -5.86
CA LEU A 78 -6.61 1.95 -5.24
C LEU A 78 -7.85 2.51 -4.51
N SER A 79 -7.71 3.68 -3.87
CA SER A 79 -8.80 4.32 -3.13
C SER A 79 -9.79 5.02 -4.07
N LYS A 80 -9.34 6.02 -4.83
CA LYS A 80 -10.23 6.98 -5.49
C LYS A 80 -10.63 6.59 -6.90
N SER A 81 -11.93 6.51 -7.11
CA SER A 81 -12.52 6.35 -8.43
C SER A 81 -12.24 7.53 -9.35
N LEU A 82 -12.03 7.24 -10.64
CA LEU A 82 -11.95 8.29 -11.65
C LEU A 82 -13.34 8.96 -11.85
N PRO A 83 -13.39 10.25 -12.22
CA PRO A 83 -14.63 10.89 -12.64
C PRO A 83 -15.27 10.11 -13.80
N LEU A 84 -16.60 10.02 -13.82
CA LEU A 84 -17.35 9.24 -14.82
C LEU A 84 -16.99 9.63 -16.26
N SER A 85 -16.71 10.92 -16.49
CA SER A 85 -16.28 11.52 -17.76
C SER A 85 -14.89 11.09 -18.23
N LEU A 86 -14.04 10.51 -17.37
CA LEU A 86 -12.75 9.93 -17.76
C LEU A 86 -12.88 8.41 -17.98
N LYS A 87 -13.77 7.74 -17.24
CA LYS A 87 -14.04 6.30 -17.42
C LYS A 87 -14.57 5.96 -18.82
N SER A 88 -15.33 6.88 -19.44
CA SER A 88 -15.87 6.72 -20.79
C SER A 88 -14.83 6.73 -21.92
N PHE A 89 -13.58 7.13 -21.65
CA PHE A 89 -12.50 7.19 -22.65
C PHE A 89 -11.44 6.09 -22.46
N LEU A 90 -11.55 5.25 -21.43
CA LEU A 90 -10.56 4.20 -21.15
C LEU A 90 -11.03 2.84 -21.67
N PRO A 91 -10.15 2.02 -22.28
CA PRO A 91 -10.52 0.68 -22.76
C PRO A 91 -10.96 -0.24 -21.62
N SER A 92 -11.95 -1.10 -21.89
CA SER A 92 -12.39 -2.16 -20.97
C SER A 92 -11.31 -3.19 -20.61
N SER A 93 -10.18 -3.19 -21.33
CA SER A 93 -9.00 -4.00 -21.07
C SER A 93 -8.02 -3.39 -20.05
N PHE A 94 -8.29 -2.20 -19.50
CA PHE A 94 -7.42 -1.57 -18.49
C PHE A 94 -7.75 -2.11 -17.08
N PRO A 95 -6.96 -3.03 -16.48
CA PRO A 95 -7.40 -3.81 -15.31
C PRO A 95 -7.31 -3.05 -13.98
N ALA A 96 -6.91 -1.78 -14.00
CA ALA A 96 -6.60 -0.95 -12.83
C ALA A 96 -7.62 0.18 -12.60
N LEU A 97 -8.80 0.09 -13.20
CA LEU A 97 -9.92 1.00 -12.95
C LEU A 97 -10.62 0.65 -11.63
N ASP A 98 -10.52 1.57 -10.66
CA ASP A 98 -11.45 1.73 -9.54
C ASP A 98 -11.65 0.51 -8.63
N ALA A 99 -10.65 0.14 -7.81
CA ALA A 99 -10.79 -0.99 -6.90
C ALA A 99 -11.88 -0.76 -5.82
N MET A 100 -11.81 0.32 -5.04
CA MET A 100 -12.58 0.44 -3.78
C MET A 100 -13.63 1.56 -3.70
N ASP A 101 -13.60 2.56 -4.60
CA ASP A 101 -14.54 3.70 -4.63
C ASP A 101 -14.63 4.49 -3.30
N LEU A 102 -13.46 4.93 -2.81
CA LEU A 102 -13.25 5.67 -1.57
C LEU A 102 -12.61 7.04 -1.82
N PRO A 103 -12.77 8.05 -0.94
CA PRO A 103 -11.97 9.27 -1.03
C PRO A 103 -10.48 8.96 -0.85
N PHE A 104 -9.61 9.90 -1.24
CA PHE A 104 -8.19 9.84 -0.86
C PHE A 104 -8.06 9.72 0.66
N LEU A 105 -7.11 8.89 1.13
CA LEU A 105 -6.86 8.73 2.55
C LEU A 105 -6.17 9.98 3.10
N ASN A 106 -6.72 10.52 4.19
CA ASN A 106 -6.11 11.62 4.92
C ASN A 106 -4.97 11.09 5.81
N ALA A 107 -3.88 11.86 5.92
CA ALA A 107 -2.78 11.54 6.82
C ALA A 107 -3.25 11.66 8.29
N TYR A 108 -2.85 10.71 9.14
CA TYR A 108 -3.22 10.68 10.55
C TYR A 108 -2.75 11.92 11.34
N LEU A 109 -1.54 12.41 11.01
CA LEU A 109 -0.92 13.54 11.69
C LEU A 109 -1.33 14.91 11.12
N ASP A 110 -2.00 14.93 9.97
CA ASP A 110 -2.60 16.15 9.43
C ASP A 110 -3.92 16.45 10.16
N SER A 111 -3.80 17.24 11.23
CA SER A 111 -4.86 17.47 12.21
C SER A 111 -5.64 18.76 11.99
N VAL A 112 -5.26 19.58 10.99
CA VAL A 112 -5.81 20.93 10.77
C VAL A 112 -6.37 21.04 9.35
N GLY A 113 -7.70 21.16 9.24
CA GLY A 113 -8.39 21.37 7.96
C GLY A 113 -9.28 20.19 7.55
N VAL A 114 -10.44 20.07 8.22
CA VAL A 114 -11.53 19.12 7.91
C VAL A 114 -11.12 17.71 7.42
N PRO A 115 -10.15 17.00 8.05
CA PRO A 115 -9.75 15.68 7.56
C PRO A 115 -10.85 14.67 7.91
N ASN A 116 -11.46 14.07 6.88
CA ASN A 116 -12.57 13.15 7.06
C ASN A 116 -12.08 11.70 7.13
N PHE A 117 -11.98 11.15 8.34
CA PHE A 117 -11.52 9.79 8.57
C PHE A 117 -12.63 8.71 8.51
N ARG A 118 -13.88 9.05 8.15
CA ARG A 118 -15.02 8.11 8.10
C ARG A 118 -14.83 6.94 7.12
N LYS A 119 -13.97 7.12 6.12
CA LYS A 119 -13.67 6.14 5.07
C LYS A 119 -12.26 5.58 5.14
N GLY A 120 -11.51 5.90 6.19
CA GLY A 120 -10.16 5.43 6.36
C GLY A 120 -9.22 6.46 6.94
N CYS A 121 -8.00 6.03 7.23
CA CYS A 121 -6.92 6.87 7.73
C CYS A 121 -5.58 6.30 7.25
N ASN A 122 -4.63 7.18 6.92
CA ASN A 122 -3.30 6.79 6.53
C ASN A 122 -2.29 7.03 7.65
N PHE A 123 -1.63 5.97 8.11
CA PHE A 123 -0.57 5.99 9.12
C PHE A 123 0.82 5.81 8.51
N ALA A 124 0.94 5.54 7.21
CA ALA A 124 2.23 5.44 6.54
C ALA A 124 2.98 6.78 6.62
N ALA A 125 4.27 6.73 6.95
CA ALA A 125 5.12 7.89 7.08
C ALA A 125 6.43 7.63 6.34
N ALA A 126 6.93 8.60 5.58
CA ALA A 126 8.15 8.45 4.81
C ALA A 126 9.37 8.11 5.68
N GLY A 127 10.33 7.37 5.11
CA GLY A 127 11.53 6.92 5.82
C GLY A 127 11.27 5.92 6.96
N SER A 128 10.02 5.54 7.25
CA SER A 128 9.69 4.57 8.28
C SER A 128 10.17 3.16 7.93
N THR A 129 10.54 2.41 8.97
CA THR A 129 10.88 0.98 8.84
C THR A 129 9.97 0.13 9.73
N ILE A 130 9.99 -1.19 9.55
CA ILE A 130 9.28 -2.09 10.45
C ILE A 130 9.90 -2.07 11.86
N LEU A 131 11.22 -1.90 11.95
CA LEU A 131 11.94 -1.88 13.21
C LEU A 131 11.72 -0.56 13.98
N PRO A 132 11.78 -0.60 15.32
CA PRO A 132 11.79 0.59 16.16
C PRO A 132 12.79 1.64 15.71
N ALA A 133 12.38 2.90 15.74
CA ALA A 133 13.26 4.01 15.41
C ALA A 133 14.40 4.15 16.43
N THR A 134 15.61 4.34 15.91
CA THR A 134 16.83 4.71 16.64
C THR A 134 17.11 6.21 16.46
N VAL A 135 18.09 6.74 17.19
CA VAL A 135 18.59 8.12 17.00
C VAL A 135 19.16 8.42 15.60
N THR A 136 19.41 7.38 14.79
CA THR A 136 19.88 7.48 13.40
C THR A 136 18.79 7.19 12.36
N SER A 137 17.55 6.94 12.79
CA SER A 137 16.43 6.64 11.89
C SER A 137 15.88 7.91 11.25
N VAL A 138 15.57 7.85 9.96
CA VAL A 138 15.02 8.97 9.18
C VAL A 138 13.64 9.39 9.70
N SER A 139 12.84 8.42 10.15
CA SER A 139 11.51 8.65 10.71
C SER A 139 11.33 7.99 12.08
N PRO A 140 10.67 8.68 13.05
CA PRO A 140 10.34 8.10 14.34
C PRO A 140 9.15 7.12 14.27
N PHE A 141 8.39 7.11 13.16
CA PHE A 141 7.11 6.41 13.05
C PHE A 141 7.27 4.99 12.49
N SER A 142 7.97 4.10 13.21
CA SER A 142 8.10 2.69 12.80
C SER A 142 6.74 1.99 12.64
N PHE A 143 6.69 0.84 11.95
CA PHE A 143 5.43 0.09 11.78
C PHE A 143 4.72 -0.18 13.12
N GLY A 144 5.47 -0.54 14.17
CA GLY A 144 4.90 -0.68 15.53
C GLY A 144 4.28 0.62 16.07
N VAL A 145 4.89 1.78 15.81
CA VAL A 145 4.32 3.09 16.15
C VAL A 145 3.07 3.37 15.32
N GLN A 146 3.06 3.08 14.01
CA GLN A 146 1.89 3.27 13.14
C GLN A 146 0.70 2.38 13.56
N VAL A 147 0.96 1.12 13.93
CA VAL A 147 -0.05 0.23 14.52
C VAL A 147 -0.57 0.82 15.84
N ASN A 148 0.31 1.36 16.70
CA ASN A 148 -0.12 2.00 17.94
C ASN A 148 -0.93 3.30 17.71
N GLN A 149 -0.61 4.07 16.67
CA GLN A 149 -1.42 5.20 16.21
C GLN A 149 -2.80 4.75 15.76
N PHE A 150 -2.91 3.65 14.99
CA PHE A 150 -4.21 3.05 14.64
C PHE A 150 -4.98 2.55 15.86
N LEU A 151 -4.32 1.88 16.81
CA LEU A 151 -4.96 1.42 18.06
C LEU A 151 -5.52 2.61 18.85
N ARG A 152 -4.72 3.68 19.00
CA ARG A 152 -5.14 4.94 19.65
C ARG A 152 -6.27 5.62 18.89
N PHE A 153 -6.19 5.69 17.56
CA PHE A 153 -7.23 6.25 16.70
C PHE A 153 -8.54 5.48 16.83
N LYS A 154 -8.51 4.15 16.68
CA LYS A 154 -9.68 3.27 16.82
C LYS A 154 -10.28 3.39 18.23
N ALA A 155 -9.46 3.34 19.27
CA ALA A 155 -9.90 3.55 20.64
C ALA A 155 -10.59 4.90 20.81
N ARG A 156 -9.97 6.01 20.35
CA ARG A 156 -10.54 7.36 20.44
C ARG A 156 -11.78 7.56 19.56
N VAL A 157 -11.91 6.87 18.43
CA VAL A 157 -13.13 6.90 17.61
C VAL A 157 -14.26 6.12 18.28
N LEU A 158 -14.00 4.89 18.74
CA LEU A 158 -14.98 4.10 19.51
C LEU A 158 -15.39 4.81 20.79
N GLU A 159 -14.44 5.49 21.43
CA GLU A 159 -14.70 6.38 22.55
C GLU A 159 -15.59 7.56 22.12
N LEU A 160 -15.21 8.40 21.16
CA LEU A 160 -16.06 9.51 20.69
C LEU A 160 -17.46 9.08 20.20
N LEU A 161 -17.64 7.82 19.80
CA LEU A 161 -18.94 7.21 19.46
C LEU A 161 -19.72 6.69 20.69
N ALA A 162 -19.06 5.97 21.59
CA ALA A 162 -19.67 5.36 22.78
C ALA A 162 -19.79 6.32 23.96
N ARG A 163 -19.06 7.43 23.91
CA ARG A 163 -18.74 8.28 25.05
C ARG A 163 -18.75 9.77 24.63
N GLY A 164 -19.40 10.65 25.38
CA GLY A 164 -19.88 10.42 26.74
C GLY A 164 -18.73 9.94 27.65
N MET A 165 -17.57 10.65 27.65
CA MET A 165 -16.30 10.44 28.43
C MET A 165 -15.05 9.85 27.68
N CYS A 166 -13.99 9.37 28.37
CA CYS A 166 -12.66 9.04 27.80
C CYS A 166 -11.84 7.94 28.56
N MET A 167 -10.88 7.20 27.92
CA MET A 167 -9.52 6.81 28.43
C MET A 167 -8.70 5.84 27.52
N ALA A 168 -7.34 5.89 27.61
CA ALA A 168 -6.36 5.20 26.72
C ALA A 168 -5.18 4.49 27.46
N HIS A 169 -4.28 3.78 26.73
CA HIS A 169 -3.02 3.17 27.25
C HIS A 169 -1.87 3.06 26.20
N SER A 170 -0.67 2.60 26.61
CA SER A 170 0.67 2.74 25.98
C SER A 170 1.45 1.40 25.70
N HIS A 171 2.69 1.46 25.17
CA HIS A 171 3.44 0.31 24.57
C HIS A 171 4.98 0.31 24.79
N SER A 172 5.65 -0.82 24.46
CA SER A 172 7.12 -0.99 24.27
C SER A 172 7.46 -2.08 23.20
N ILE A 173 8.75 -2.43 22.99
CA ILE A 173 9.38 -2.58 21.64
C ILE A 173 10.62 -3.56 21.56
N PHE A 174 10.99 -4.07 20.34
CA PHE A 174 12.36 -4.50 19.82
C PHE A 174 12.46 -5.93 19.22
N ALA A 175 13.37 -6.30 18.27
CA ALA A 175 14.04 -5.68 17.08
C ALA A 175 15.06 -6.67 16.41
N SER A 176 15.50 -6.46 15.14
CA SER A 176 16.46 -7.26 14.27
C SER A 176 15.80 -7.96 13.04
N ILE A 177 16.51 -8.68 12.15
CA ILE A 177 15.95 -9.14 10.82
C ILE A 177 14.87 -10.24 10.89
N PRO A 178 15.07 -11.44 11.49
CA PRO A 178 13.95 -12.35 11.82
C PRO A 178 12.87 -11.62 12.63
N ASN A 179 13.29 -10.64 13.42
CA ASN A 179 12.41 -9.83 14.24
C ASN A 179 11.68 -8.72 13.42
N ILE A 180 12.05 -8.43 12.16
CA ILE A 180 11.22 -7.67 11.20
C ILE A 180 9.97 -8.49 10.92
N LEU A 181 10.13 -9.80 10.69
CA LEU A 181 9.02 -10.70 10.44
C LEU A 181 8.21 -10.97 11.70
N VAL A 182 8.84 -11.05 12.89
CA VAL A 182 8.12 -11.15 14.18
C VAL A 182 7.35 -9.86 14.51
N GLU A 183 7.93 -8.67 14.33
CA GLU A 183 7.25 -7.38 14.55
C GLU A 183 6.13 -7.18 13.51
N PHE A 184 6.36 -7.59 12.25
CA PHE A 184 5.33 -7.58 11.21
C PHE A 184 4.19 -8.56 11.54
N GLU A 185 4.50 -9.81 11.88
CA GLU A 185 3.54 -10.83 12.34
C GLU A 185 2.78 -10.34 13.58
N THR A 186 3.46 -9.72 14.53
CA THR A 186 2.87 -9.13 15.75
C THR A 186 1.94 -7.97 15.40
N GLY A 187 2.30 -7.11 14.45
CA GLY A 187 1.44 -6.04 13.95
C GLY A 187 0.21 -6.57 13.23
N ILE A 188 0.36 -7.53 12.32
CA ILE A 188 -0.76 -8.20 11.64
C ILE A 188 -1.67 -8.89 12.65
N LYS A 189 -1.11 -9.60 13.65
CA LYS A 189 -1.89 -10.20 14.75
C LYS A 189 -2.68 -9.14 15.52
N LYS A 190 -2.05 -8.03 15.93
CA LYS A 190 -2.73 -6.92 16.62
C LYS A 190 -3.89 -6.36 15.77
N LEU A 191 -3.69 -6.20 14.46
CA LEU A 191 -4.75 -5.73 13.55
C LEU A 191 -5.88 -6.76 13.39
N TYR A 192 -5.56 -8.06 13.31
CA TYR A 192 -6.52 -9.16 13.24
C TYR A 192 -7.35 -9.30 14.54
N ASP A 193 -6.70 -9.26 15.70
CA ASP A 193 -7.33 -9.23 17.03
C ASP A 193 -8.28 -8.02 17.17
N GLN A 194 -8.03 -6.95 16.42
CA GLN A 194 -8.87 -5.75 16.36
C GLN A 194 -9.95 -5.79 15.26
N GLY A 195 -10.23 -6.96 14.69
CA GLY A 195 -11.29 -7.16 13.68
C GLY A 195 -10.83 -6.93 12.23
N GLY A 196 -9.53 -6.78 11.98
CA GLY A 196 -8.97 -6.83 10.63
C GLY A 196 -9.25 -8.19 9.98
N ARG A 197 -9.85 -8.18 8.79
CA ARG A 197 -10.22 -9.41 8.05
C ARG A 197 -9.81 -9.40 6.58
N ASN A 198 -9.38 -8.26 6.05
CA ASN A 198 -8.87 -8.13 4.70
C ASN A 198 -7.51 -7.43 4.79
N PHE A 199 -6.46 -8.10 4.35
CA PHE A 199 -5.09 -7.61 4.40
C PHE A 199 -4.49 -7.62 3.00
N TRP A 200 -4.07 -6.45 2.53
CA TRP A 200 -3.30 -6.29 1.30
C TRP A 200 -1.85 -6.03 1.68
N ILE A 201 -0.98 -7.01 1.47
CA ILE A 201 0.41 -6.99 1.90
C ILE A 201 1.29 -7.01 0.66
N HIS A 202 1.99 -5.91 0.39
CA HIS A 202 2.98 -5.88 -0.68
C HIS A 202 4.40 -6.07 -0.13
N ASN A 203 5.27 -6.60 -0.99
CA ASN A 203 6.69 -6.78 -0.67
C ASN A 203 7.51 -5.51 -0.99
N THR A 204 8.80 -5.49 -0.66
CA THR A 204 9.67 -4.34 -1.00
C THR A 204 10.13 -4.39 -2.45
N GLY A 205 10.28 -3.22 -3.08
CA GLY A 205 10.80 -3.12 -4.46
C GLY A 205 12.29 -3.45 -4.60
N PRO A 206 12.84 -3.41 -5.82
CA PRO A 206 14.26 -3.59 -6.06
C PRO A 206 15.06 -2.38 -5.53
N LEU A 207 15.42 -2.42 -4.25
CA LEU A 207 16.10 -1.32 -3.55
C LEU A 207 17.43 -0.92 -4.19
N GLY A 208 18.12 -1.86 -4.85
CA GLY A 208 19.36 -1.59 -5.56
C GLY A 208 19.17 -0.78 -6.85
N CYS A 209 17.95 -0.73 -7.40
CA CYS A 209 17.61 0.08 -8.56
C CYS A 209 17.09 1.48 -8.21
N LEU A 210 17.01 1.85 -6.92
CA LEU A 210 16.64 3.21 -6.53
C LEU A 210 17.75 4.17 -6.95
N ALA A 211 17.42 5.19 -7.74
CA ALA A 211 18.41 6.16 -8.27
C ALA A 211 19.28 6.79 -7.16
N GLN A 212 18.70 7.05 -5.98
CA GLN A 212 19.44 7.54 -4.81
C GLN A 212 20.50 6.54 -4.31
N ASN A 213 20.19 5.24 -4.30
CA ASN A 213 21.14 4.20 -3.89
C ASN A 213 22.23 4.02 -4.96
N VAL A 214 21.86 3.97 -6.24
CA VAL A 214 22.82 3.88 -7.36
C VAL A 214 23.77 5.08 -7.33
N ALA A 215 23.26 6.31 -7.19
CA ALA A 215 24.09 7.51 -7.11
C ALA A 215 25.04 7.53 -5.89
N ARG A 216 24.62 6.94 -4.75
CA ARG A 216 25.39 6.96 -3.49
C ARG A 216 26.38 5.81 -3.35
N PHE A 217 26.07 4.63 -3.87
CA PHE A 217 26.82 3.39 -3.63
C PHE A 217 27.26 2.67 -4.91
N GLY A 218 26.80 3.09 -6.09
CA GLY A 218 27.07 2.50 -7.40
C GLY A 218 28.30 3.04 -8.13
N THR A 219 29.24 3.68 -7.42
CA THR A 219 30.50 4.18 -8.00
C THR A 219 31.48 3.08 -8.41
N ASP A 220 31.22 1.84 -7.99
CA ASP A 220 32.01 0.64 -8.28
C ASP A 220 31.20 -0.27 -9.22
N PRO A 221 31.57 -0.38 -10.51
CA PRO A 221 30.83 -1.19 -11.48
C PRO A 221 30.71 -2.67 -11.11
N SER A 222 31.63 -3.22 -10.30
CA SER A 222 31.58 -4.62 -9.88
C SER A 222 30.40 -4.95 -8.94
N LYS A 223 29.76 -3.90 -8.38
CA LYS A 223 28.59 -4.02 -7.50
C LYS A 223 27.26 -3.91 -8.26
N LEU A 224 27.30 -3.59 -9.55
CA LEU A 224 26.12 -3.39 -10.38
C LEU A 224 25.76 -4.66 -11.15
N ASP A 225 24.46 -4.91 -11.33
CA ASP A 225 23.94 -5.90 -12.26
C ASP A 225 23.84 -5.32 -13.70
N GLU A 226 23.40 -6.15 -14.65
CA GLU A 226 23.26 -5.80 -16.07
C GLU A 226 22.30 -4.62 -16.33
N LEU A 227 21.44 -4.27 -15.35
CA LEU A 227 20.52 -3.13 -15.42
C LEU A 227 21.07 -1.88 -14.70
N GLY A 228 22.33 -1.93 -14.23
CA GLY A 228 22.96 -0.85 -13.47
C GLY A 228 22.51 -0.76 -12.01
N CYS A 229 21.82 -1.78 -11.48
CA CYS A 229 21.32 -1.78 -10.11
C CYS A 229 22.29 -2.45 -9.13
N LEU A 230 22.29 -2.01 -7.87
CA LEU A 230 23.16 -2.58 -6.83
C LEU A 230 22.74 -4.00 -6.44
N SER A 231 23.52 -4.99 -6.89
CA SER A 231 23.25 -6.42 -6.71
C SER A 231 23.02 -6.81 -5.24
N GLY A 232 23.87 -6.35 -4.32
CA GLY A 232 23.75 -6.68 -2.88
C GLY A 232 22.49 -6.12 -2.22
N HIS A 233 22.04 -4.93 -2.64
CA HIS A 233 20.79 -4.33 -2.15
C HIS A 233 19.57 -5.09 -2.69
N ASN A 234 19.61 -5.49 -3.96
CA ASN A 234 18.59 -6.33 -4.58
C ASN A 234 18.56 -7.74 -3.95
N GLN A 235 19.70 -8.32 -3.56
CA GLN A 235 19.77 -9.61 -2.86
C GLN A 235 19.13 -9.54 -1.47
N ALA A 236 19.40 -8.48 -0.70
CA ALA A 236 18.76 -8.27 0.60
C ALA A 236 17.22 -8.10 0.47
N ALA A 237 16.77 -7.33 -0.52
CA ALA A 237 15.34 -7.18 -0.83
C ALA A 237 14.69 -8.53 -1.21
N LYS A 238 15.32 -9.32 -2.10
CA LYS A 238 14.85 -10.67 -2.47
C LYS A 238 14.75 -11.61 -1.26
N LEU A 239 15.74 -11.59 -0.36
CA LEU A 239 15.75 -12.43 0.84
C LEU A 239 14.61 -12.07 1.80
N LEU A 240 14.39 -10.78 2.05
CA LEU A 240 13.26 -10.32 2.86
C LEU A 240 11.92 -10.72 2.23
N ASN A 241 11.77 -10.51 0.92
CA ASN A 241 10.54 -10.80 0.18
C ASN A 241 10.20 -12.30 0.18
N LEU A 242 11.21 -13.18 0.05
CA LEU A 242 11.02 -14.63 0.14
C LEU A 242 10.46 -15.05 1.51
N GLN A 243 11.03 -14.54 2.60
CA GLN A 243 10.58 -14.86 3.95
C GLN A 243 9.23 -14.22 4.29
N LEU A 244 8.98 -12.99 3.82
CA LEU A 244 7.68 -12.31 3.93
C LEU A 244 6.58 -13.10 3.20
N HIS A 245 6.86 -13.61 2.00
CA HIS A 245 5.89 -14.44 1.27
C HIS A 245 5.57 -15.74 2.03
N ALA A 246 6.58 -16.42 2.58
CA ALA A 246 6.38 -17.59 3.43
C ALA A 246 5.54 -17.26 4.68
N LEU A 247 5.80 -16.11 5.33
CA LEU A 247 5.00 -15.61 6.43
C LEU A 247 3.55 -15.34 6.01
N THR A 248 3.28 -14.72 4.85
CA THR A 248 1.90 -14.52 4.39
C THR A 248 1.14 -15.84 4.18
N LYS A 249 1.80 -16.91 3.70
CA LYS A 249 1.18 -18.24 3.61
C LYS A 249 0.90 -18.87 4.98
N LYS A 250 1.81 -18.70 5.95
CA LYS A 250 1.56 -19.10 7.36
C LYS A 250 0.32 -18.39 7.91
N LEU A 251 0.23 -17.08 7.72
CA LEU A 251 -0.89 -16.25 8.20
C LEU A 251 -2.22 -16.65 7.52
N GLN A 252 -2.21 -16.95 6.22
CA GLN A 252 -3.38 -17.49 5.50
C GLN A 252 -3.90 -18.81 6.11
N GLY A 253 -2.99 -19.72 6.47
CA GLY A 253 -3.38 -20.98 7.14
C GLY A 253 -3.83 -20.80 8.58
N GLN A 254 -3.32 -19.78 9.28
CA GLN A 254 -3.63 -19.51 10.69
C GLN A 254 -4.95 -18.73 10.89
N TYR A 255 -5.32 -17.86 9.94
CA TYR A 255 -6.46 -16.96 10.03
C TYR A 255 -7.48 -17.24 8.92
N ALA A 256 -8.11 -18.41 8.98
CA ALA A 256 -9.02 -18.92 7.94
C ALA A 256 -10.30 -18.09 7.72
N ASP A 257 -10.68 -17.22 8.66
CA ASP A 257 -11.78 -16.24 8.50
C ASP A 257 -11.30 -14.90 7.89
N SER A 258 -10.03 -14.80 7.49
CA SER A 258 -9.43 -13.61 6.89
C SER A 258 -8.98 -13.84 5.44
N ASN A 259 -9.08 -12.79 4.62
CA ASN A 259 -8.52 -12.75 3.29
C ASN A 259 -7.18 -11.99 3.31
N ILE A 260 -6.09 -12.69 3.04
CA ILE A 260 -4.74 -12.11 2.97
C ILE A 260 -4.24 -12.21 1.53
N THR A 261 -4.09 -11.06 0.88
CA THR A 261 -3.54 -10.94 -0.48
C THR A 261 -2.09 -10.47 -0.42
N TYR A 262 -1.17 -11.28 -0.95
CA TYR A 262 0.24 -10.90 -1.14
C TYR A 262 0.45 -10.31 -2.54
N VAL A 263 1.16 -9.19 -2.64
CA VAL A 263 1.49 -8.54 -3.93
C VAL A 263 3.00 -8.41 -4.13
N ASP A 264 3.48 -8.94 -5.25
CA ASP A 264 4.88 -8.91 -5.64
C ASP A 264 5.25 -7.63 -6.41
N ILE A 265 5.35 -6.53 -5.67
CA ILE A 265 5.83 -5.23 -6.16
C ILE A 265 7.30 -5.32 -6.63
N TYR A 266 8.12 -6.20 -6.06
CA TYR A 266 9.48 -6.45 -6.53
C TYR A 266 9.48 -6.86 -8.00
N THR A 267 8.72 -7.90 -8.36
CA THR A 267 8.68 -8.41 -9.73
C THR A 267 8.03 -7.41 -10.69
N ILE A 268 6.97 -6.71 -10.27
CA ILE A 268 6.32 -5.65 -11.08
C ILE A 268 7.32 -4.52 -11.40
N LYS A 269 7.98 -3.96 -10.37
CA LYS A 269 8.96 -2.87 -10.56
C LYS A 269 10.20 -3.34 -11.33
N SER A 270 10.68 -4.56 -11.10
CA SER A 270 11.84 -5.12 -11.83
C SER A 270 11.52 -5.35 -13.31
N ASN A 271 10.31 -5.81 -13.64
CA ASN A 271 9.88 -5.96 -15.03
C ASN A 271 9.76 -4.60 -15.73
N LEU A 272 9.18 -3.60 -15.06
CA LEU A 272 9.11 -2.22 -15.55
C LEU A 272 10.52 -1.66 -15.83
N ILE A 273 11.49 -1.86 -14.95
CA ILE A 273 12.88 -1.39 -15.16
C ILE A 273 13.52 -2.10 -16.36
N ALA A 274 13.38 -3.42 -16.45
CA ALA A 274 13.98 -4.20 -17.54
C ALA A 274 13.31 -4.00 -18.91
N ASN A 275 12.03 -3.60 -18.93
CA ASN A 275 11.21 -3.52 -20.16
C ASN A 275 10.48 -2.17 -20.28
N TYR A 276 11.08 -1.07 -19.81
CA TYR A 276 10.42 0.24 -19.66
C TYR A 276 9.67 0.69 -20.93
N SER A 277 10.27 0.51 -22.10
CA SER A 277 9.71 0.85 -23.42
C SER A 277 8.42 0.11 -23.81
N ARG A 278 8.01 -0.91 -23.05
CA ARG A 278 6.70 -1.58 -23.20
C ARG A 278 5.59 -0.95 -22.35
N TYR A 279 5.95 -0.05 -21.44
CA TYR A 279 5.05 0.50 -20.42
C TYR A 279 4.88 2.02 -20.51
N GLY A 280 5.69 2.71 -21.32
CA GLY A 280 5.64 4.15 -21.58
C GLY A 280 7.02 4.71 -21.94
#